data_AF-A0A3B0XZD7-F1
#
_entry.id   AF-A0A3B0XZD7-F1
#
_cell.length_a   1.000
_cell.length_b   1.000
_cell.length_c   1.000
_cell.angle_alpha   90.00
_cell.angle_beta   90.00
_cell.angle_gamma   90.00
#
_symmetry.space_group_name_H-M   'P 1'
#
loop_
_entity.id
_entity.type
_entity.pdbx_description
1 polymer ?
#
loop_
_entity_poly.entity_id
_entity_poly.type
_entity_poly.pdbx_seq_one_letter_code
_entity_poly.pdbx_strand_id
1 'polypeptide(L)'
;MSDAPNCKCIVSFLWTNALVVGALIFLVFTFIDPADIAVAMMLDVDEGVFRIQAYLFSFIFLWLAFAASTFLNCYFARLRYNMQDSAK
;
A
#
# COMPACT_ATOMS: atom_id res chain seq x y z
N MET A 1 5.15 -12.03 29.17
CA MET A 1 5.71 -10.98 28.31
C MET A 1 4.53 -10.22 27.73
N SER A 2 4.40 -8.91 28.01
CA SER A 2 3.29 -8.10 27.50
C SER A 2 3.56 -7.77 26.03
N ASP A 3 3.23 -8.71 25.14
CA ASP A 3 3.41 -8.63 23.68
C ASP A 3 2.33 -7.76 23.02
N ALA A 4 2.06 -6.57 23.56
CA ALA A 4 1.29 -5.58 22.82
C ALA A 4 2.22 -4.99 21.74
N PRO A 5 1.86 -5.01 20.46
CA PRO A 5 2.67 -4.35 19.43
C PRO A 5 2.73 -2.87 19.79
N ASN A 6 3.88 -2.41 20.27
CA ASN A 6 4.09 -1.01 20.62
C ASN A 6 3.72 -0.16 19.40
N CYS A 7 2.82 0.82 19.56
CA CYS A 7 2.35 1.69 18.47
C CYS A 7 3.51 2.28 17.65
N LYS A 8 4.67 2.49 18.27
CA LYS A 8 5.91 2.94 17.63
C LYS A 8 6.40 2.01 16.51
N CYS A 9 6.26 0.70 16.67
CA CYS A 9 6.65 -0.29 15.66
C CYS A 9 5.70 -0.28 14.46
N ILE A 10 4.39 -0.17 14.74
CA ILE A 10 3.34 -0.06 13.70
C ILE A 10 3.52 1.22 12.88
N VAL A 11 3.74 2.36 13.55
CA VAL A 11 3.96 3.64 12.87
C VAL A 11 5.22 3.61 12.03
N SER A 12 6.33 3.07 12.56
CA SER A 12 7.57 2.92 11.79
C SER A 12 7.36 2.05 10.55
N PHE A 13 6.63 0.94 10.67
CA PHE A 13 6.32 0.08 9.54
C PHE A 13 5.44 0.79 8.49
N LEU A 14 4.35 1.43 8.92
CA LEU A 14 3.41 2.13 8.03
C LEU A 14 4.09 3.24 7.22
N TRP A 15 4.94 4.04 7.87
CA TRP A 15 5.72 5.09 7.22
C TRP A 15 6.67 4.53 6.17
N THR A 16 7.40 3.46 6.49
CA THR A 16 8.38 2.88 5.58
C THR A 16 7.67 2.28 4.36
N ASN A 17 6.52 1.64 4.59
CA ASN A 17 5.66 1.14 3.52
C ASN A 17 5.11 2.27 2.63
N ALA A 18 4.77 3.43 3.22
CA ALA A 18 4.32 4.60 2.47
C ALA A 18 5.39 5.11 1.49
N LEU A 19 6.67 5.13 1.91
CA LEU A 19 7.78 5.51 1.04
C LEU A 19 7.95 4.54 -0.14
N VAL A 20 7.88 3.23 0.11
CA VAL A 20 8.02 2.21 -0.95
C VAL A 20 6.92 2.38 -1.99
N VAL A 21 5.67 2.50 -1.54
CA VAL A 21 4.54 2.72 -2.43
C VAL A 21 4.64 4.05 -3.16
N GLY A 22 5.08 5.12 -2.48
CA GLY A 22 5.33 6.42 -3.11
C GLY A 22 6.36 6.34 -4.24
N ALA A 23 7.47 5.63 -4.04
CA ALA A 23 8.48 5.42 -5.08
C ALA A 23 7.94 4.60 -6.27
N LEU A 24 7.13 3.58 -5.98
CA LEU A 24 6.50 2.72 -7.00
C LEU A 24 5.53 3.53 -7.87
N ILE A 25 4.70 4.35 -7.22
CA ILE A 25 3.74 5.23 -7.87
C ILE A 25 4.43 6.32 -8.67
N PHE A 26 5.49 6.91 -8.13
CA PHE A 26 6.31 7.86 -8.85
C PHE A 26 6.90 7.23 -10.12
N LEU A 27 7.40 6.01 -10.05
CA LEU A 27 7.89 5.27 -11.21
C LEU A 27 6.79 5.02 -12.24
N VAL A 28 5.62 4.52 -11.82
CA VAL A 28 4.51 4.21 -12.73
C VAL A 28 4.00 5.47 -13.43
N PHE A 29 3.74 6.54 -12.67
CA PHE A 29 3.19 7.78 -13.21
C PHE A 29 4.23 8.65 -13.93
N THR A 30 5.53 8.33 -13.82
CA THR A 30 6.55 8.89 -14.72
C THR A 30 6.33 8.42 -16.17
N PHE A 31 5.82 7.21 -16.38
CA PHE A 31 5.59 6.67 -17.72
C PHE A 31 4.15 6.82 -18.21
N ILE A 32 3.18 6.95 -17.31
CA ILE A 32 1.75 6.98 -17.62
C ILE A 32 1.16 8.21 -16.91
N ASP A 33 0.81 9.28 -17.64
CA ASP A 33 0.11 10.41 -17.00
C ASP A 33 -1.40 10.11 -16.88
N PRO A 34 -2.02 10.24 -15.70
CA PRO A 34 -3.45 9.99 -15.55
C PRO A 34 -4.33 10.92 -16.41
N ALA A 35 -3.86 12.11 -16.75
CA ALA A 35 -4.59 13.02 -17.63
C ALA A 35 -4.70 12.43 -19.06
N ASP A 36 -3.64 11.77 -19.54
CA ASP A 36 -3.62 11.13 -20.85
C ASP A 36 -4.62 9.95 -20.90
N ILE A 37 -4.79 9.26 -19.77
CA ILE A 37 -5.82 8.21 -19.60
C ILE A 37 -7.23 8.81 -19.66
N ALA A 38 -7.47 9.94 -19.01
CA ALA A 38 -8.79 10.59 -19.03
C ALA A 38 -9.22 11.00 -20.44
N VAL A 39 -8.28 11.56 -21.21
CA VAL A 39 -8.48 11.91 -22.63
C VAL A 39 -8.72 10.66 -23.47
N ALA A 40 -7.90 9.61 -23.30
CA ALA A 40 -8.04 8.36 -24.03
C ALA A 40 -9.38 7.64 -23.77
N MET A 41 -9.93 7.78 -22.55
CA MET A 41 -11.23 7.21 -22.17
C MET A 41 -12.43 8.14 -22.46
N MET A 42 -12.22 9.31 -23.07
CA MET A 42 -13.25 10.33 -23.33
C MET A 42 -14.11 10.66 -22.09
N LEU A 43 -13.44 10.81 -20.94
CA LEU A 43 -14.11 11.17 -19.68
C LEU A 43 -14.42 12.67 -19.66
N ASP A 44 -15.70 13.03 -19.47
CA ASP A 44 -16.17 14.41 -19.32
C ASP A 44 -15.86 14.95 -17.92
N VAL A 45 -14.57 15.09 -17.61
CA VAL A 45 -14.08 15.49 -16.28
C VAL A 45 -12.90 16.44 -16.45
N ASP A 46 -12.77 17.40 -15.52
CA ASP A 46 -11.60 18.28 -15.48
C ASP A 46 -10.31 17.45 -15.29
N GLU A 47 -9.41 17.56 -16.27
CA GLU A 47 -8.15 16.80 -16.32
C GLU A 47 -7.30 17.02 -15.07
N GLY A 48 -7.30 18.25 -14.53
CA GLY A 48 -6.55 18.59 -13.33
C GLY A 48 -7.09 17.88 -12.09
N VAL A 49 -8.41 17.87 -11.92
CA VAL A 49 -9.09 17.16 -10.83
C VAL A 49 -8.90 15.66 -10.94
N PHE A 50 -9.07 15.09 -12.13
CA PHE A 50 -8.89 13.65 -12.35
C PHE A 50 -7.46 13.20 -12.05
N ARG A 51 -6.46 13.98 -12.46
CA ARG A 51 -5.05 13.68 -12.20
C ARG A 51 -4.74 13.60 -10.70
N ILE A 52 -5.21 14.58 -9.92
CA ILE A 52 -5.03 14.59 -8.47
C ILE A 52 -5.75 13.40 -7.81
N GLN A 53 -6.99 13.11 -8.25
CA GLN A 53 -7.76 11.98 -7.74
C GLN A 53 -7.08 10.64 -8.02
N ALA A 54 -6.59 10.43 -9.25
CA ALA A 54 -5.90 9.20 -9.64
C ALA A 54 -4.61 8.99 -8.83
N TYR A 55 -3.82 10.04 -8.61
CA TYR A 55 -2.61 9.96 -7.77
C TYR A 55 -2.94 9.62 -6.31
N LEU A 56 -3.88 10.33 -5.70
CA LEU A 56 -4.28 10.08 -4.31
C LEU A 56 -4.90 8.70 -4.12
N PHE A 57 -5.80 8.31 -5.02
CA PHE A 57 -6.49 7.03 -4.95
C PHE A 57 -5.49 5.89 -5.09
N SER A 58 -4.63 5.94 -6.10
CA SER A 58 -3.62 4.89 -6.33
C SER A 58 -2.67 4.78 -5.13
N PHE A 59 -2.26 5.91 -4.55
CA PHE A 59 -1.40 5.94 -3.37
C PHE A 59 -2.04 5.29 -2.16
N ILE A 60 -3.23 5.74 -1.77
CA ILE A 60 -3.91 5.21 -0.60
C ILE A 60 -4.25 3.72 -0.81
N PHE A 61 -4.72 3.35 -2.00
CA PHE A 61 -5.09 1.97 -2.31
C PHE A 61 -3.89 1.03 -2.23
N LEU A 62 -2.78 1.36 -2.91
CA LEU A 62 -1.57 0.54 -2.87
C LEU A 62 -0.95 0.51 -1.48
N TRP A 63 -0.94 1.62 -0.75
CA TRP A 63 -0.40 1.68 0.60
C TRP A 63 -1.16 0.76 1.56
N LEU A 64 -2.49 0.79 1.52
CA LEU A 64 -3.34 -0.11 2.30
C LEU A 64 -3.20 -1.57 1.85
N ALA A 65 -3.14 -1.83 0.54
CA ALA A 65 -2.99 -3.19 0.00
C ALA A 65 -1.65 -3.84 0.42
N PHE A 66 -0.55 -3.09 0.38
CA PHE A 66 0.75 -3.55 0.84
C PHE A 66 0.78 -3.73 2.37
N ALA A 67 0.15 -2.82 3.11
CA ALA A 67 0.05 -2.95 4.57
C ALA A 67 -0.74 -4.20 4.96
N ALA A 68 -1.90 -4.44 4.33
CA ALA A 68 -2.73 -5.62 4.54
C ALA A 68 -2.00 -6.91 4.15
N SER A 69 -1.31 -6.91 3.00
CA SER A 69 -0.54 -8.07 2.52
C SER A 69 0.59 -8.44 3.49
N THR A 70 1.29 -7.44 4.02
CA THR A 70 2.36 -7.68 4.99
C THR A 70 1.79 -8.16 6.33
N PHE A 71 0.66 -7.59 6.77
CA PHE A 71 -0.03 -8.02 7.99
C PHE A 71 -0.48 -9.49 7.89
N LEU A 72 -1.08 -9.88 6.76
CA LEU A 72 -1.48 -11.27 6.49
C LEU A 72 -0.27 -12.21 6.45
N ASN A 73 0.83 -11.81 5.80
CA ASN A 73 2.05 -12.61 5.78
C ASN A 73 2.62 -12.84 7.19
N CYS A 74 2.68 -11.80 8.01
CA CYS A 74 3.12 -11.92 9.40
C CYS A 74 2.17 -12.82 10.22
N TYR A 75 0.86 -12.69 10.01
CA TYR A 75 -0.14 -13.53 10.67
C TYR A 75 0.02 -15.01 10.30
N PHE A 76 0.11 -15.34 9.01
CA PHE A 76 0.31 -16.72 8.55
C PHE A 76 1.67 -17.29 8.96
N ALA A 77 2.74 -16.49 8.94
CA ALA A 77 4.04 -16.91 9.43
C ALA A 77 4.00 -17.27 10.92
N ARG A 78 3.31 -16.47 11.74
CA ARG A 78 3.12 -16.75 13.17
C ARG A 78 2.27 -18.00 13.40
N LEU A 79 1.19 -18.18 12.66
CA LEU A 79 0.35 -19.38 12.74
C LEU A 79 1.16 -20.64 12.42
N ARG A 80 1.97 -20.59 11.35
CA ARG A 80 2.85 -21.70 10.96
C ARG A 80 3.89 -22.04 12.03
N TYR A 81 4.52 -21.02 12.62
CA TYR A 81 5.49 -21.19 13.71
C TYR A 81 4.86 -21.89 14.92
N ASN A 82 3.68 -21.42 15.37
CA ASN A 82 2.99 -22.00 16.52
C ASN A 82 2.56 -23.46 16.29
N MET A 83 2.16 -23.82 15.07
CA MET A 83 1.82 -25.20 14.72
C MET A 83 3.06 -26.13 14.73
N GLN A 84 4.23 -25.64 14.30
CA GLN A 84 5.46 -26.43 14.37
C GLN A 84 5.97 -26.61 15.80
N ASP A 85 5.82 -25.60 16.65
CA ASP A 85 6.24 -25.65 18.06
C ASP A 85 5.34 -26.57 18.89
N SER A 86 4.04 -26.63 18.58
CA SER A 86 3.08 -27.54 19.25
C SER A 86 3.24 -29.02 18.85
N ALA A 87 3.98 -29.30 17.78
CA ALA A 87 4.24 -30.65 17.27
C ALA A 87 5.55 -31.25 17.79
N LYS A 88 6.30 -30.51 18.63
CA LYS A 88 7.60 -30.87 19.16
C LYS A 88 7.53 -31.12 20.67
#